data_AF-A0A2M7Q2R7-F1
#
_entry.id   AF-A0A2M7Q2R7-F1
#
_cell.length_a   1.000
_cell.length_b   1.000
_cell.length_c   1.000
_cell.angle_alpha   90.00
_cell.angle_beta   90.00
_cell.angle_gamma   90.00
#
_symmetry.space_group_name_H-M   'P 1'
#
loop_
_entity.id
_entity.type
_entity.pdbx_description
1 polymer ?
#
loop_
_entity_poly.entity_id
_entity_poly.type
_entity_poly.pdbx_seq_one_letter_code
_entity_poly.pdbx_strand_id
1 'polypeptide(L)'
;MALTELVETYKFWEVVGMWAKELEADEEIVARVLAKAVIRDGLILNSIDPQLVENKKETKMELRGEPYIGYSGTNGGGMMVLKTDALDHLSAIVRRADKPKKELLQKEFFSKENFRSWLKQVDQEPPVFWFGAKKTNA
;
A
#
# COMPACT_ATOMS: atom_id res chain seq x y z
N MET A 1 3.55 14.30 25.57
CA MET A 1 4.38 14.51 24.36
C MET A 1 4.19 13.29 23.49
N ALA A 2 3.43 13.41 22.41
CA ALA A 2 3.11 12.27 21.54
C ALA A 2 4.39 11.87 20.79
N LEU A 3 4.83 10.63 21.00
CA LEU A 3 5.80 9.99 20.14
C LEU A 3 5.20 10.02 18.73
N THR A 4 5.85 10.75 17.83
CA THR A 4 5.64 10.64 16.39
C THR A 4 5.74 9.16 16.04
N GLU A 5 4.61 8.52 15.78
CA GLU A 5 4.55 7.22 15.13
C GLU A 5 5.33 7.38 13.83
N LEU A 6 6.53 6.80 13.76
CA LEU A 6 7.25 6.71 12.51
C LEU A 6 6.39 5.86 11.58
N VAL A 7 5.58 6.50 10.75
CA VAL A 7 4.77 5.87 9.72
C VAL A 7 5.74 5.29 8.70
N GLU A 8 6.24 4.07 8.93
CA GLU A 8 7.09 3.36 7.96
C GLU A 8 6.28 3.10 6.69
N THR A 9 6.69 3.70 5.57
CA THR A 9 6.07 3.53 4.26
C THR A 9 6.97 2.68 3.38
N TYR A 10 6.38 1.77 2.62
CA TYR A 10 7.10 0.92 1.66
C TYR A 10 6.45 1.00 0.29
N LYS A 11 7.26 0.91 -0.76
CA LYS A 11 6.72 0.88 -2.12
C LYS A 11 6.01 -0.44 -2.37
N PHE A 12 4.95 -0.39 -3.17
CA PHE A 12 4.17 -1.56 -3.59
C PHE A 12 5.07 -2.71 -4.02
N TRP A 13 6.03 -2.45 -4.92
CA TRP A 13 6.91 -3.50 -5.44
C TRP A 13 8.00 -3.97 -4.47
N GLU A 14 8.36 -3.15 -3.48
CA GLU A 14 9.25 -3.59 -2.41
C GLU A 14 8.53 -4.61 -1.52
N VAL A 15 7.27 -4.32 -1.17
CA VAL A 15 6.40 -5.23 -0.43
C VAL A 15 6.17 -6.52 -1.23
N VAL A 16 5.87 -6.43 -2.52
CA VAL A 16 5.72 -7.61 -3.38
C VAL A 16 6.98 -8.47 -3.36
N GLY A 17 8.15 -7.89 -3.63
CA GLY A 17 9.40 -8.65 -3.72
C GLY A 17 9.83 -9.27 -2.38
N MET A 18 9.62 -8.57 -1.26
CA MET A 18 9.94 -9.10 0.06
C MET A 18 8.96 -10.19 0.50
N TRP A 19 7.66 -9.99 0.26
CA TRP A 19 6.65 -10.96 0.65
C TRP A 19 6.69 -12.21 -0.23
N ALA A 20 6.98 -12.07 -1.53
CA ALA A 20 7.21 -13.19 -2.43
C ALA A 20 8.37 -14.08 -1.96
N LYS A 21 9.47 -13.47 -1.51
CA LYS A 21 10.60 -14.21 -0.91
C LYS A 21 10.21 -14.92 0.38
N GLU A 22 9.44 -14.28 1.25
CA GLU A 22 9.00 -14.87 2.51
C GLU A 22 8.04 -16.05 2.29
N LEU A 23 7.17 -15.97 1.28
CA LEU A 23 6.20 -17.01 0.94
C LEU A 23 6.74 -18.08 -0.03
N GLU A 24 8.00 -17.96 -0.49
CA GLU A 24 8.56 -18.77 -1.59
C GLU A 24 7.66 -18.81 -2.83
N ALA A 25 7.02 -17.68 -3.15
CA ALA A 25 6.04 -17.54 -4.22
C ALA A 25 6.52 -16.64 -5.36
N ASP A 26 5.84 -16.68 -6.50
CA ASP A 26 6.08 -15.74 -7.61
C ASP A 26 5.58 -14.33 -7.25
N GLU A 27 6.37 -13.30 -7.58
CA GLU A 27 6.00 -11.90 -7.40
C GLU A 27 4.66 -11.56 -8.07
N GLU A 28 4.34 -12.18 -9.20
CA GLU A 28 3.06 -12.00 -9.90
C GLU A 28 1.87 -12.42 -9.03
N ILE A 29 1.99 -13.53 -8.29
CA ILE A 29 0.93 -14.03 -7.40
C ILE A 29 0.70 -13.02 -6.28
N VAL A 30 1.77 -12.58 -5.62
CA VAL A 30 1.69 -11.60 -4.52
C VAL A 30 1.14 -10.27 -5.01
N ALA A 31 1.58 -9.78 -6.17
CA ALA A 31 1.07 -8.55 -6.76
C ALA A 31 -0.42 -8.62 -7.07
N ARG A 32 -0.94 -9.77 -7.54
CA ARG A 32 -2.38 -9.99 -7.76
C ARG A 32 -3.16 -10.01 -6.45
N VAL A 33 -2.63 -10.64 -5.40
CA VAL A 33 -3.24 -10.63 -4.06
C VAL A 33 -3.33 -9.20 -3.53
N LEU A 34 -2.25 -8.44 -3.61
CA LEU A 34 -2.24 -7.04 -3.16
C LEU A 34 -3.14 -6.13 -4.00
N ALA A 35 -3.20 -6.33 -5.33
CA ALA A 35 -4.13 -5.59 -6.17
C ALA A 35 -5.59 -5.85 -5.79
N LYS A 36 -5.93 -7.12 -5.50
CA LYS A 36 -7.26 -7.49 -4.98
C LYS A 36 -7.52 -6.83 -3.63
N ALA A 37 -6.53 -6.83 -2.73
CA ALA A 37 -6.65 -6.18 -1.42
C ALA A 37 -6.99 -4.70 -1.54
N VAL A 38 -6.33 -3.97 -2.46
CA VAL A 38 -6.59 -2.55 -2.69
C VAL A 38 -7.98 -2.32 -3.28
N ILE A 39 -8.35 -3.07 -4.32
CA ILE A 39 -9.59 -2.83 -5.08
C ILE A 39 -10.84 -3.37 -4.38
N ARG A 40 -10.75 -4.50 -3.66
CA ARG A 40 -11.91 -5.18 -3.06
C ARG A 40 -11.95 -5.08 -1.55
N ASP A 41 -10.81 -5.16 -0.89
CA ASP A 41 -10.75 -5.32 0.57
C ASP A 41 -10.53 -3.98 1.30
N GLY A 42 -10.24 -2.91 0.55
CA GLY A 42 -10.07 -1.56 1.07
C GLY A 42 -8.67 -1.22 1.58
N LEU A 43 -7.66 -2.03 1.23
CA LEU A 43 -6.26 -1.73 1.56
C LEU A 43 -5.83 -0.38 0.94
N ILE A 44 -5.34 0.53 1.78
CA ILE A 44 -4.98 1.88 1.35
C ILE A 44 -3.60 1.88 0.69
N LEU A 45 -3.54 2.32 -0.57
CA LEU A 45 -2.34 2.50 -1.37
C LEU A 45 -2.28 3.94 -1.88
N ASN A 46 -1.16 4.63 -1.72
CA ASN A 46 -1.04 6.04 -2.10
C ASN A 46 0.06 6.27 -3.13
N SER A 47 -0.20 7.13 -4.13
CA SER A 47 0.81 7.62 -5.10
C SER A 47 1.70 8.72 -4.56
N ILE A 48 1.42 9.17 -3.34
CA ILE A 48 2.21 10.15 -2.61
C ILE A 48 2.59 9.47 -1.31
N ASP A 49 3.87 9.57 -0.95
CA ASP A 49 4.35 9.07 0.32
C ASP A 49 3.58 9.76 1.47
N PRO A 50 2.81 9.02 2.28
CA PRO A 50 2.07 9.57 3.41
C PRO A 50 2.94 10.43 4.36
N GLN A 51 4.24 10.09 4.50
CA GLN A 51 5.17 10.86 5.34
C GLN A 51 5.35 12.32 4.86
N LEU A 52 5.20 12.58 3.56
CA LEU A 52 5.33 13.92 3.00
C LEU A 52 4.09 14.79 3.24
N VAL A 53 2.94 14.15 3.48
CA VAL A 53 1.65 14.82 3.68
C VAL A 53 1.49 15.21 5.15
N GLU A 54 1.82 14.33 6.08
CA GLU A 54 1.66 14.59 7.53
C GLU A 54 2.67 15.61 8.09
N ASN A 55 3.91 15.61 7.57
CA ASN A 55 4.97 16.48 8.08
C ASN A 55 4.91 17.93 7.59
N LYS A 56 3.97 18.27 6.71
CA LYS A 56 3.91 19.60 6.10
C LYS A 56 2.55 20.25 6.29
N LYS A 57 2.35 20.85 7.48
CA LYS A 57 1.22 21.75 7.78
C LYS A 57 1.08 22.94 6.81
N GLU A 58 2.07 23.22 5.96
CA GLU A 58 2.09 24.38 5.06
C GLU A 58 2.48 24.07 3.60
N THR A 59 2.60 22.80 3.20
CA THR A 59 2.85 22.54 1.77
C THR A 59 1.53 22.40 1.05
N LYS A 60 1.22 23.42 0.23
CA LYS A 60 0.21 23.30 -0.83
C LYS A 60 0.48 21.99 -1.57
N MET A 61 -0.38 21.01 -1.31
CA MET A 61 -0.34 19.71 -1.96
C MET A 61 -0.70 19.92 -3.42
N GLU A 62 0.31 20.11 -4.26
CA GLU A 62 0.10 20.24 -5.69
C GLU A 62 -0.05 18.84 -6.27
N LEU A 63 -1.30 18.42 -6.35
CA LEU A 63 -1.75 17.26 -7.12
C LEU A 63 -1.58 17.55 -8.62
N ARG A 64 -0.34 17.48 -9.12
CA ARG A 64 -0.03 17.66 -10.55
C ARG A 64 -0.27 16.34 -11.31
N GLY A 65 -1.05 16.41 -12.39
CA GLY A 65 -1.41 15.27 -13.24
C GLY A 65 -2.92 14.99 -13.23
N GLU A 66 -3.30 13.71 -13.32
CA GLU A 66 -4.67 13.22 -13.14
C GLU A 66 -4.75 12.37 -11.86
N PRO A 67 -4.96 12.99 -10.68
CA PRO A 67 -5.09 12.25 -9.42
C PRO A 67 -6.55 11.85 -9.23
N TYR A 68 -6.76 10.56 -8.95
CA TYR A 68 -8.00 10.07 -8.39
C TYR A 68 -7.94 10.16 -6.86
N ILE A 69 -8.86 10.95 -6.30
CA ILE A 69 -9.12 10.97 -4.87
C ILE A 69 -10.33 10.06 -4.64
N GLY A 70 -10.11 8.97 -3.91
CA GLY A 70 -11.15 7.97 -3.64
C GLY A 70 -11.37 7.77 -2.14
N TYR A 71 -12.53 7.21 -1.82
CA TYR A 71 -12.83 6.67 -0.49
C TYR A 71 -12.51 5.18 -0.49
N SER A 72 -11.89 4.69 0.58
CA SER A 72 -11.75 3.24 0.80
C SER A 72 -13.13 2.57 0.80
N GLY A 73 -13.22 1.34 0.27
CA GLY A 73 -14.48 0.57 0.16
C GLY A 73 -15.13 0.20 1.50
N THR A 74 -14.50 0.54 2.63
CA THR A 74 -15.03 0.34 3.98
C THR A 74 -15.55 1.65 4.56
N ASN A 75 -16.73 1.62 5.21
CA ASN A 75 -17.27 2.77 5.94
C ASN A 75 -16.26 3.27 7.00
N GLY A 76 -15.88 4.55 6.94
CA GLY A 76 -14.85 5.13 7.81
C GLY A 76 -13.41 4.85 7.39
N GLY A 77 -13.19 4.25 6.22
CA GLY A 77 -11.85 4.01 5.68
C GLY A 77 -11.12 5.31 5.33
N GLY A 78 -9.81 5.33 5.57
CA GLY A 78 -8.96 6.49 5.31
C GLY A 78 -8.96 6.92 3.85
N MET A 79 -8.64 8.20 3.63
CA MET A 79 -8.52 8.79 2.29
C MET A 79 -7.35 8.17 1.52
N MET A 80 -7.57 7.89 0.23
CA MET A 80 -6.59 7.32 -0.68
C MET A 80 -6.34 8.29 -1.84
N VAL A 81 -5.07 8.54 -2.16
CA VAL A 81 -4.67 9.34 -3.32
C VAL A 81 -3.92 8.45 -4.30
N LEU A 82 -4.53 8.12 -5.44
CA LEU A 82 -3.92 7.31 -6.49
C LEU A 82 -3.87 8.05 -7.82
N LYS A 83 -2.82 7.83 -8.60
CA LYS A 83 -2.77 8.24 -10.02
C LYS A 83 -3.72 7.38 -10.85
N THR A 84 -4.31 7.97 -11.89
CA THR A 84 -5.15 7.28 -12.89
C THR A 84 -4.54 5.97 -13.34
N ASP A 85 -3.32 6.01 -13.87
CA ASP A 85 -2.67 4.84 -14.47
C ASP A 85 -2.49 3.69 -13.47
N ALA A 86 -2.21 4.02 -12.21
CA ALA A 86 -2.06 3.01 -11.15
C ALA A 86 -3.42 2.39 -10.81
N LEU A 87 -4.46 3.22 -10.63
CA LEU A 87 -5.82 2.75 -10.33
C LEU A 87 -6.41 1.90 -11.47
N ASP A 88 -6.24 2.36 -12.71
CA ASP A 88 -6.70 1.65 -13.90
C ASP A 88 -6.00 0.31 -14.05
N HIS A 89 -4.69 0.27 -13.79
CA HIS A 89 -3.91 -0.96 -13.85
C HIS A 89 -4.29 -1.94 -12.73
N LEU A 90 -4.47 -1.47 -11.49
CA LEU A 90 -4.97 -2.31 -10.38
C LEU A 90 -6.35 -2.89 -10.69
N SER A 91 -7.24 -2.06 -11.24
CA SER A 91 -8.57 -2.49 -11.67
C SER A 91 -8.49 -3.51 -12.80
N ALA A 92 -7.55 -3.35 -13.75
CA ALA A 92 -7.30 -4.28 -14.83
C ALA A 92 -6.84 -5.65 -14.33
N ILE A 93 -5.89 -5.68 -13.39
CA ILE A 93 -5.41 -6.91 -12.75
C ILE A 93 -6.58 -7.67 -12.12
N VAL A 94 -7.46 -6.97 -11.40
CA VAL A 94 -8.54 -7.59 -10.61
C VAL A 94 -9.76 -7.97 -11.45
N ARG A 95 -10.09 -7.22 -12.50
CA ARG A 95 -11.30 -7.42 -13.31
C ARG A 95 -11.06 -8.19 -14.61
N ARG A 96 -9.86 -8.06 -15.20
CA ARG A 96 -9.49 -8.62 -16.51
C ARG A 96 -8.35 -9.63 -16.45
N ALA A 97 -7.80 -9.88 -15.26
CA ALA A 97 -6.65 -10.76 -15.04
C ALA A 97 -5.37 -10.31 -15.77
N ASP A 98 -5.26 -9.02 -16.12
CA ASP A 98 -4.05 -8.45 -16.71
C ASP A 98 -2.81 -8.74 -15.85
N LYS A 99 -1.65 -8.85 -16.51
CA LYS A 99 -0.37 -9.09 -15.82
C LYS A 99 0.02 -7.84 -15.00
N PRO A 100 0.42 -7.99 -13.72
CA PRO A 100 1.00 -6.90 -12.95
C PRO A 100 2.24 -6.32 -13.65
N LYS A 101 2.30 -4.99 -13.76
CA LYS A 101 3.36 -4.26 -14.46
C LYS A 101 4.11 -3.40 -13.47
N LYS A 102 5.44 -3.54 -13.44
CA LYS A 102 6.25 -2.88 -12.43
C LYS A 102 6.24 -1.37 -12.58
N GLU A 103 6.42 -0.94 -13.81
CA GLU A 103 6.51 0.44 -14.24
C GLU A 103 5.30 1.29 -13.85
N LEU A 104 4.11 0.68 -13.76
CA LEU A 104 2.85 1.35 -13.42
C LEU A 104 2.57 1.43 -11.91
N LEU A 105 3.19 0.59 -11.09
CA LEU A 105 2.93 0.54 -9.63
C LEU A 105 4.18 0.81 -8.76
N GLN A 106 5.35 1.08 -9.35
CA GLN A 106 6.61 1.29 -8.62
C GLN A 106 6.67 2.57 -7.78
N LYS A 107 5.71 3.49 -7.96
CA LYS A 107 5.64 4.76 -7.24
C LYS A 107 4.54 4.78 -6.18
N GLU A 108 3.91 3.64 -5.94
CA GLU A 108 2.79 3.53 -5.01
C GLU A 108 3.28 3.05 -3.65
N PHE A 109 2.68 3.53 -2.57
CA PHE A 109 3.15 3.35 -1.21
C PHE A 109 2.06 2.78 -0.30
N PHE A 110 2.44 1.79 0.49
CA PHE A 110 1.68 1.31 1.62
C PHE A 110 2.23 1.94 2.90
N SER A 111 1.34 2.41 3.78
CA SER A 111 1.70 2.71 5.17
C SER A 111 1.67 1.42 5.99
N LYS A 112 2.65 1.22 6.87
CA LYS A 112 2.69 0.08 7.81
C LYS A 112 1.44 -0.02 8.67
N GLU A 113 0.89 1.11 9.10
CA GLU A 113 -0.33 1.16 9.90
C GLU A 113 -1.54 0.68 9.10
N ASN A 114 -1.76 1.26 7.92
CA ASN A 114 -2.87 0.87 7.04
C ASN A 114 -2.77 -0.60 6.62
N PHE A 115 -1.56 -1.06 6.33
CA PHE A 115 -1.31 -2.46 5.97
C PHE A 115 -1.61 -3.40 7.15
N ARG A 116 -1.19 -3.03 8.37
CA ARG A 116 -1.53 -3.78 9.59
C ARG A 116 -3.04 -3.82 9.86
N SER A 117 -3.73 -2.70 9.65
CA SER A 117 -5.18 -2.63 9.81
C SER A 117 -5.90 -3.55 8.83
N TRP A 118 -5.48 -3.57 7.56
CA TRP A 118 -6.00 -4.51 6.57
C TRP A 118 -5.71 -5.97 6.94
N LEU A 119 -4.48 -6.32 7.34
CA LEU A 119 -4.13 -7.70 7.76
C LEU A 119 -5.05 -8.22 8.87
N LYS A 120 -5.34 -7.37 9.88
CA LYS A 120 -6.29 -7.69 10.95
C LYS A 120 -7.71 -7.88 10.43
N GLN A 121 -8.14 -7.08 9.47
CA GLN A 121 -9.49 -7.17 8.88
C GLN A 121 -9.70 -8.49 8.13
N VAL A 122 -8.68 -8.98 7.44
CA VAL A 122 -8.75 -10.23 6.65
C VAL A 122 -8.24 -11.46 7.40
N ASP A 123 -7.94 -11.33 8.70
CA ASP A 123 -7.39 -12.38 9.57
C ASP A 123 -6.14 -13.07 8.99
N GLN A 124 -5.24 -12.28 8.42
CA GLN A 124 -3.99 -12.76 7.83
C GLN A 124 -2.81 -12.48 8.76
N GLU A 125 -1.90 -13.45 8.88
CA GLU A 125 -0.66 -13.26 9.65
C GLU A 125 0.21 -12.13 9.07
N PRO A 126 0.79 -11.27 9.92
CA PRO A 126 1.59 -10.16 9.46
C PRO A 126 2.95 -10.65 8.93
N PRO A 127 3.42 -10.15 7.77
CA PRO A 127 4.69 -10.56 7.20
C PRO A 127 5.88 -10.27 8.12
N VAL A 128 6.76 -11.24 8.31
CA VAL A 128 7.91 -11.16 9.21
C VAL A 128 8.89 -10.10 8.76
N PHE A 129 9.11 -9.93 7.45
CA PHE A 129 10.04 -8.93 6.92
C PHE A 129 9.70 -7.49 7.37
N TRP A 130 8.43 -7.21 7.64
CA TRP A 130 7.96 -5.87 7.97
C TRP A 130 7.52 -5.73 9.44
N PHE A 131 6.96 -6.79 10.01
CA PHE A 131 6.37 -6.79 11.35
C PHE A 131 7.09 -7.69 12.35
N GLY A 132 8.12 -8.42 11.92
CA GLY A 132 8.98 -9.20 12.82
C GLY A 132 9.60 -8.30 13.89
N ALA A 133 9.51 -8.72 15.15
CA ALA A 133 10.18 -8.01 16.23
C ALA A 133 11.69 -7.99 15.94
N LYS A 134 12.31 -6.80 15.91
CA LYS A 134 13.75 -6.70 16.16
C LYS A 134 13.97 -7.37 17.51
N LYS A 135 14.66 -8.51 17.56
CA LYS A 135 15.23 -8.99 18.82
C LYS A 135 16.20 -7.90 19.28
N THR A 136 15.72 -7.04 20.17
CA THR A 136 16.57 -6.15 20.96
C THR A 136 17.39 -7.10 21.82
N ASN A 137 18.65 -7.33 21.45
CA ASN A 137 19.60 -7.96 22.35
C ASN A 137 19.66 -7.05 23.59
N ALA A 138 19.15 -7.58 24.70
CA ALA A 138 19.37 -7.06 26.05
C ALA A 138 20.83 -7.27 26.45
#